data_AF-A0AAV6A4C3-F1
#
_entry.id   AF-A0AAV6A4C3-F1
#
_cell.length_a   1.000
_cell.length_b   1.000
_cell.length_c   1.000
_cell.angle_alpha   90.00
_cell.angle_beta   90.00
_cell.angle_gamma   90.00
#
_symmetry.space_group_name_H-M   'P 1'
#
loop_
_entity.id
_entity.type
_entity.pdbx_description
1 polymer ?
#
loop_
_entity_poly.entity_id
_entity_poly.type
_entity_poly.pdbx_seq_one_letter_code
_entity_poly.pdbx_strand_id
1 'polypeptide(L)' 'FIVHNILITDNGIHIIENVRTDLMAAEANSTNRATFFFNMTVPRAVGLTGNFVGIDGIR' A
#
# COMPACT_ATOMS: atom_id res chain seq x y z
N PHE A 1 -10.04 16.62 -4.40
CA PHE A 1 -9.65 15.20 -4.25
C PHE A 1 -10.77 14.28 -4.73
N ILE A 2 -11.05 14.25 -6.03
CA ILE A 2 -12.19 13.46 -6.56
C ILE A 2 -11.95 11.96 -6.38
N VAL A 3 -10.73 11.50 -6.67
CA VAL A 3 -10.36 10.08 -6.55
C VAL A 3 -10.41 9.61 -5.09
N HIS A 4 -9.90 10.39 -4.14
CA HIS A 4 -9.95 10.00 -2.72
C HIS A 4 -11.38 9.81 -2.20
N ASN A 5 -12.34 10.64 -2.61
CA ASN A 5 -13.73 10.47 -2.20
C ASN A 5 -14.32 9.17 -2.75
N ILE A 6 -14.09 8.89 -4.05
CA ILE A 6 -14.52 7.64 -4.67
C ILE A 6 -13.92 6.44 -3.91
N LEU A 7 -12.62 6.47 -3.63
CA LEU A 7 -11.96 5.34 -2.97
C LEU A 7 -12.40 5.18 -1.51
N ILE A 8 -12.22 6.21 -0.68
CA ILE A 8 -12.39 6.11 0.77
C ILE A 8 -13.87 6.19 1.16
N THR A 9 -14.57 7.25 0.74
CA THR A 9 -15.92 7.55 1.22
C THR A 9 -16.95 6.64 0.56
N ASP A 10 -16.90 6.54 -0.77
CA ASP A 10 -17.97 5.91 -1.54
C ASP A 10 -17.80 4.38 -1.59
N ASN A 11 -16.56 3.87 -1.50
CA ASN A 11 -16.25 2.45 -1.67
C ASN A 11 -15.49 1.80 -0.50
N GLY A 12 -15.08 2.56 0.53
CA GLY A 12 -14.35 1.99 1.69
C GLY A 12 -12.97 1.41 1.36
N ILE A 13 -12.33 1.86 0.28
CA ILE A 13 -11.01 1.42 -0.18
C ILE A 13 -9.93 2.25 0.50
N HIS A 14 -9.01 1.57 1.19
CA HIS A 14 -7.86 2.21 1.82
C HIS A 14 -6.82 2.67 0.79
N ILE A 15 -6.11 3.75 1.11
CA ILE A 15 -5.02 4.28 0.29
C ILE A 15 -3.71 4.13 1.05
N ILE A 16 -2.66 3.65 0.36
CA ILE A 16 -1.28 3.64 0.84
C ILE A 16 -0.49 4.57 -0.07
N GLU A 17 0.18 5.56 0.52
CA GLU A 17 0.89 6.60 -0.22
C GLU A 17 2.38 6.58 0.12
N ASN A 18 3.20 7.19 -0.76
CA ASN A 18 4.65 7.30 -0.60
C ASN A 18 5.38 5.94 -0.45
N VAL A 19 4.88 4.92 -1.15
CA VAL A 19 5.46 3.57 -1.18
C VAL A 19 6.66 3.53 -2.12
N ARG A 20 7.69 2.74 -1.76
CA ARG A 20 8.85 2.42 -2.62
C ARG A 20 8.50 1.43 -3.73
N THR A 21 7.63 1.86 -4.64
CA THR A 21 7.17 1.06 -5.79
C THR A 21 8.30 0.75 -6.78
N ASP A 22 9.40 1.51 -6.75
CA ASP A 22 10.60 1.25 -7.52
C ASP A 22 11.21 -0.13 -7.20
N LEU A 23 11.23 -0.50 -5.91
CA LEU A 23 11.71 -1.81 -5.47
C LEU A 23 10.77 -2.92 -5.96
N MET A 24 9.45 -2.69 -5.90
CA MET A 24 8.45 -3.65 -6.41
C MET A 24 8.62 -3.87 -7.91
N ALA A 25 8.85 -2.80 -8.65
CA ALA A 25 9.06 -2.85 -10.10
C ALA A 25 10.36 -3.61 -10.43
N ALA A 26 11.43 -3.40 -9.65
CA ALA A 26 12.69 -4.12 -9.82
C ALA A 26 12.50 -5.64 -9.61
N GLU A 27 11.78 -6.04 -8.56
CA GLU A 27 11.51 -7.46 -8.28
C GLU A 27 10.56 -8.09 -9.31
N ALA A 28 9.53 -7.36 -9.74
CA ALA A 28 8.65 -7.84 -10.80
C ALA A 28 9.41 -8.07 -12.12
N ASN A 29 10.39 -7.21 -12.42
CA ASN A 29 11.25 -7.34 -13.59
C ASN A 29 12.28 -8.48 -13.46
N SER A 30 12.85 -8.69 -12.27
CA SER A 30 13.83 -9.76 -12.01
C SER A 30 13.20 -11.16 -12.09
N THR A 31 11.98 -11.30 -11.56
CA THR A 31 11.25 -12.58 -11.46
C THR A 31 10.27 -12.82 -12.60
N ASN A 32 10.01 -11.77 -13.40
CA ASN A 32 8.95 -11.74 -14.41
C ASN A 32 7.56 -12.07 -13.81
N ARG A 33 7.32 -11.69 -12.56
CA ARG A 33 6.07 -11.90 -11.82
C ARG A 33 5.60 -10.61 -11.16
N ALA A 34 4.49 -10.07 -11.65
CA ALA A 34 3.82 -8.91 -11.05
C ALA A 34 2.80 -9.28 -9.96
N THR A 35 2.74 -10.56 -9.57
CA THR A 35 1.87 -11.05 -8.50
C THR A 35 2.73 -11.62 -7.39
N PHE A 36 2.61 -11.06 -6.21
CA PHE A 36 3.42 -11.39 -5.05
C PHE A 36 2.60 -11.23 -3.77
N PHE A 37 3.09 -11.83 -2.69
CA PHE A 37 2.55 -11.59 -1.36
C PHE A 37 2.97 -10.21 -0.90
N PHE A 38 1.98 -9.34 -0.66
CA PHE A 38 2.20 -8.02 -0.09
C PHE A 38 1.95 -8.07 1.42
N ASN A 39 3.01 -7.97 2.21
CA ASN A 39 2.93 -7.94 3.68
C ASN A 39 3.12 -6.51 4.20
N MET A 40 2.21 -6.09 5.06
CA MET A 40 2.28 -4.80 5.74
C MET A 40 1.80 -4.93 7.18
N THR A 41 2.44 -4.20 8.09
CA THR A 41 1.97 -4.06 9.47
C THR A 41 1.41 -2.66 9.68
N VAL A 42 0.13 -2.59 10.08
CA VAL A 42 -0.53 -1.34 10.47
C VAL A 42 -0.58 -1.28 12.00
N PRO A 43 0.11 -0.33 12.65
CA PRO A 43 0.02 -0.17 14.09
C PRO A 43 -1.43 0.16 14.51
N ARG A 44 -1.91 -0.47 15.59
CA ARG A 44 -3.22 -0.14 16.15
C ARG A 44 -3.19 1.29 16.70
N ALA A 45 -4.05 2.15 16.16
CA ALA A 45 -4.27 3.49 16.67
C ALA A 45 -5.76 3.83 16.61
N VAL A 46 -6.29 4.43 17.68
CA VAL A 46 -7.71 4.78 17.80
C VAL A 46 -7.89 6.27 17.54
N GLY A 47 -8.87 6.62 16.71
CA GLY A 47 -9.21 8.03 16.42
C GLY A 47 -8.32 8.73 15.40
N LEU A 48 -7.41 8.00 14.74
CA LEU A 48 -6.58 8.54 13.65
C LEU A 48 -7.24 8.30 12.28
N THR A 49 -6.96 9.19 11.34
CA THR A 49 -7.41 9.10 9.93
C THR A 49 -6.38 8.45 9.01
N GLY A 50 -5.23 8.01 9.56
CA GLY A 50 -4.13 7.37 8.84
C GLY A 50 -3.02 6.94 9.80
N ASN A 51 -2.09 6.10 9.34
CA ASN A 51 -0.94 5.65 10.13
C ASN A 51 0.29 5.40 9.24
N PHE A 52 1.49 5.52 9.81
CA PHE A 52 2.69 5.02 9.14
C PHE A 52 2.69 3.49 9.17
N VAL A 53 3.12 2.88 8.07
CA VAL A 53 3.09 1.43 7.90
C VAL A 53 4.47 0.92 7.51
N GLY A 54 4.87 -0.22 8.07
CA GLY A 54 6.01 -1.00 7.60
C GLY A 54 5.55 -1.93 6.48
N ILE A 55 6.29 -1.97 5.37
CA ILE A 55 6.05 -2.88 4.25
C ILE A 55 7.28 -3.79 4.16
N ASP A 56 7.12 -5.05 4.54
CA ASP A 56 8.22 -6.01 4.72
C ASP A 56 8.39 -6.95 3.51
N GLY A 57 7.71 -6.65 2.39
CA GLY A 57 7.39 -7.64 1.35
C GLY A 57 8.05 -7.46 -0.01
N ILE A 58 9.15 -6.72 -0.13
CA ILE A 58 9.87 -6.61 -1.41
C ILE A 58 11.30 -7.06 -1.19
N ARG A 59 11.64 -8.20 -1.80
CA ARG A 59 12.98 -8.79 -1.75
C ARG A 59 13.84 -8.23 -2.87
#